data_AF-A0A3M9N229-F1
#
_entry.id   AF-A0A3M9N229-F1
#
_cell.length_a   1.000
_cell.length_b   1.000
_cell.length_c   1.000
_cell.angle_alpha   90.00
_cell.angle_beta   90.00
_cell.angle_gamma   90.00
#
_symmetry.space_group_name_H-M   'P 1'
#
loop_
_entity.id
_entity.type
_entity.pdbx_description
1 polymer ?
#
loop_
_entity_poly.entity_id
_entity_poly.type
_entity_poly.pdbx_seq_one_letter_code
_entity_poly.pdbx_strand_id
1 'polypeptide(L)'
;MRQFLGNSVWSGLSTVARAASALLINKLFAVYYGPHGITLLAHFQNLIALLTTLPNSGINVGLIRHLAQEEKGSAQYRAYFWAGIFLNIFTFLGVAGAILLFPSFFLERFGEQLLAQHGAFSSGMLGVLFFLLLLHLFFLAVLLARQALRAYVGISLFTSLVSVAVMWWAVGQVDLPLSLVLFLAGQSISGLVGMGVVGYKGLVPAVQLKMNPEVLKNLGKFLVMALSTLVGAKLVDFVVREMAIRQFSLLETGLWQSVVKISDSYTMVYISILGMVYYPKIAALLPTPQALREYVKSIFSFLVPGVGVGLLVFWWQRDFFIQLLFHQEFLAARDLMDYQLLGDFLKMTAWVLSYIVTVQARVKLYIFTQLASGVLYVALVAWLMPLFGLEGLPVAHAIRYGVYLVFHLYLFRSYFFSA
;
A
#
# COMPACT_ATOMS: atom_id res chain seq x y z
N MET A 1 -1.58 31.39 -3.43
CA MET A 1 -2.51 30.63 -4.30
C MET A 1 -1.83 30.00 -5.53
N ARG A 2 -1.11 30.75 -6.39
CA ARG A 2 -0.36 30.17 -7.55
C ARG A 2 0.69 29.10 -7.17
N GLN A 3 1.43 29.30 -6.08
CA GLN A 3 2.42 28.32 -5.58
C GLN A 3 1.76 27.05 -5.02
N PHE A 4 0.57 27.18 -4.40
CA PHE A 4 -0.22 26.05 -3.91
C PHE A 4 -0.81 25.24 -5.07
N LEU A 5 -1.42 25.92 -6.06
CA LEU A 5 -1.94 25.28 -7.28
C LEU A 5 -0.85 24.57 -8.08
N GLY A 6 0.31 25.21 -8.28
CA GLY A 6 1.44 24.57 -8.93
C GLY A 6 1.92 23.32 -8.18
N ASN A 7 2.08 23.42 -6.85
CA ASN A 7 2.54 22.31 -6.03
C ASN A 7 1.53 21.14 -5.96
N SER A 8 0.23 21.41 -5.95
CA SER A 8 -0.82 20.38 -6.03
C SER A 8 -0.82 19.67 -7.38
N VAL A 9 -0.61 20.39 -8.49
CA VAL A 9 -0.50 19.79 -9.83
C VAL A 9 0.72 18.86 -9.92
N TRP A 10 1.88 19.28 -9.40
CA TRP A 10 3.09 18.44 -9.38
C TRP A 10 2.93 17.17 -8.54
N SER A 11 2.26 17.26 -7.39
CA SER A 11 1.98 16.09 -6.54
C SER A 11 0.94 15.15 -7.18
N GLY A 12 -0.03 15.69 -7.91
CA GLY A 12 -0.97 14.90 -8.71
C GLY A 12 -0.25 14.17 -9.82
N LEU A 13 0.63 14.87 -10.55
CA LEU A 13 1.42 14.31 -11.64
C LEU A 13 2.32 13.15 -11.19
N SER A 14 3.00 13.28 -10.05
CA SER A 14 3.82 12.17 -9.52
C SER A 14 2.98 10.96 -9.13
N THR A 15 1.78 11.18 -8.59
CA THR A 15 0.85 10.11 -8.22
C THR A 15 0.36 9.36 -9.46
N VAL A 16 -0.02 10.10 -10.51
CA VAL A 16 -0.42 9.53 -11.80
C VAL A 16 0.74 8.78 -12.45
N ALA A 17 1.95 9.34 -12.46
CA ALA A 17 3.12 8.67 -13.01
C ALA A 17 3.42 7.36 -12.28
N ARG A 18 3.34 7.33 -10.94
CA ARG A 18 3.50 6.10 -10.16
C ARG A 18 2.43 5.06 -10.47
N ALA A 19 1.18 5.48 -10.60
CA ALA A 19 0.08 4.60 -10.97
C ALA A 19 0.28 4.03 -12.38
N ALA A 20 0.64 4.87 -13.35
CA ALA A 20 0.94 4.47 -14.72
C ALA A 20 2.13 3.49 -14.78
N SER A 21 3.23 3.78 -14.07
CA SER A 21 4.37 2.86 -13.96
C SER A 21 3.98 1.51 -13.36
N ALA A 22 3.15 1.48 -12.31
CA ALA A 22 2.67 0.23 -11.73
C ALA A 22 1.83 -0.59 -12.73
N LEU A 23 0.94 0.07 -13.50
CA LEU A 23 0.15 -0.57 -14.55
C LEU A 23 1.03 -1.11 -15.68
N LEU A 24 2.02 -0.34 -16.14
CA LEU A 24 2.97 -0.77 -17.17
C LEU A 24 3.78 -1.99 -16.71
N ILE A 25 4.28 -1.98 -15.48
CA ILE A 25 5.01 -3.13 -14.92
C ILE A 25 4.10 -4.36 -14.84
N ASN A 26 2.85 -4.22 -14.38
CA ASN A 26 1.90 -5.33 -14.38
C ASN A 26 1.66 -5.87 -15.80
N LYS A 27 1.48 -4.98 -16.79
CA LYS A 27 1.32 -5.38 -18.20
C LYS A 27 2.53 -6.14 -18.73
N LEU A 28 3.75 -5.67 -18.44
CA LEU A 28 4.98 -6.36 -18.83
C LEU A 28 5.02 -7.78 -18.26
N PHE A 29 4.79 -7.95 -16.96
CA PHE A 29 4.75 -9.29 -16.37
C PHE A 29 3.62 -10.16 -16.93
N ALA A 30 2.45 -9.58 -17.20
CA ALA A 30 1.31 -10.30 -17.77
C ALA A 30 1.61 -10.84 -19.17
N VAL A 31 2.27 -10.05 -20.01
CA VAL A 31 2.57 -10.42 -21.41
C VAL A 31 3.69 -11.45 -21.50
N TYR A 32 4.77 -11.28 -20.72
CA TYR A 32 5.96 -12.13 -20.87
C TYR A 32 5.99 -13.34 -19.95
N TYR A 33 5.32 -13.28 -18.79
CA TYR A 33 5.32 -14.38 -17.80
C TYR A 33 3.91 -14.93 -17.49
N GLY A 34 2.86 -14.39 -18.13
CA GLY A 34 1.49 -14.85 -17.97
C GLY A 34 0.94 -14.73 -16.54
N PRO A 35 -0.15 -15.45 -16.22
CA PRO A 35 -0.76 -15.45 -14.89
C PRO A 35 0.19 -15.87 -13.76
N HIS A 36 1.08 -16.82 -14.03
CA HIS A 36 2.12 -17.25 -13.09
C HIS A 36 3.01 -16.09 -12.65
N GLY A 37 3.48 -15.28 -13.60
CA GLY A 37 4.27 -14.07 -13.33
C GLY A 37 3.55 -13.05 -12.46
N ILE A 38 2.26 -12.85 -12.70
CA ILE A 38 1.41 -11.94 -11.90
C ILE A 38 1.27 -12.43 -10.46
N THR A 39 1.10 -13.74 -10.24
CA THR A 39 1.05 -14.30 -8.89
C THR A 39 2.33 -14.01 -8.11
N LEU A 40 3.49 -14.34 -8.69
CA LEU A 40 4.77 -14.15 -8.00
C LEU A 40 5.10 -12.67 -7.83
N LEU A 41 4.82 -11.82 -8.81
CA LEU A 41 4.97 -10.36 -8.67
C LEU A 41 4.12 -9.81 -7.54
N ALA A 42 2.84 -10.18 -7.48
CA ALA A 42 1.93 -9.70 -6.43
C ALA A 42 2.33 -10.22 -5.04
N HIS A 43 2.77 -11.47 -4.95
CA HIS A 43 3.28 -12.05 -3.71
C HIS A 43 4.57 -11.36 -3.24
N PHE A 44 5.50 -11.07 -4.17
CA PHE A 44 6.75 -10.36 -3.88
C PHE A 44 6.51 -8.90 -3.46
N GLN A 45 5.61 -8.19 -4.15
CA GLN A 45 5.19 -6.86 -3.74
C GLN A 45 4.56 -6.84 -2.35
N ASN A 46 3.84 -7.92 -1.98
CA ASN A 46 3.31 -8.03 -0.64
C ASN A 46 4.39 -8.32 0.40
N LEU A 47 5.42 -9.12 0.08
CA LEU A 47 6.61 -9.28 0.91
C LEU A 47 7.33 -7.94 1.13
N ILE A 48 7.50 -7.14 0.07
CA ILE A 48 8.03 -5.78 0.17
C ILE A 48 7.14 -4.92 1.08
N ALA A 49 5.81 -5.04 0.97
CA ALA A 49 4.88 -4.32 1.82
C ALA A 49 5.02 -4.71 3.31
N LEU A 50 5.25 -5.99 3.63
CA LEU A 50 5.49 -6.42 5.02
C LEU A 50 6.67 -5.68 5.65
N LEU A 51 7.79 -5.59 4.92
CA LEU A 51 9.01 -4.92 5.38
C LEU A 51 8.88 -3.39 5.45
N THR A 52 8.07 -2.80 4.57
CA THR A 52 7.98 -1.34 4.42
C THR A 52 6.81 -0.70 5.17
N THR A 53 5.81 -1.46 5.62
CA THR A 53 4.60 -0.90 6.24
C THR A 53 4.88 -0.17 7.56
N LEU A 54 5.69 -0.74 8.45
CA LEU A 54 6.03 -0.06 9.72
C LEU A 54 6.83 1.23 9.50
N PRO A 55 7.89 1.24 8.66
CA PRO A 55 8.56 2.47 8.26
C PRO A 55 7.62 3.50 7.64
N ASN A 56 6.83 3.10 6.64
CA ASN A 56 6.08 4.02 5.80
C ASN A 56 4.82 4.56 6.48
N SER A 57 4.01 3.69 7.08
CA SER A 57 2.72 4.06 7.70
C SER A 57 2.85 4.41 9.18
N GLY A 58 3.98 4.10 9.81
CA GLY A 58 4.25 4.41 11.21
C GLY A 58 5.25 5.54 11.35
N ILE A 59 6.54 5.19 11.27
CA ILE A 59 7.66 6.09 11.62
C ILE A 59 7.66 7.33 10.72
N ASN A 60 7.57 7.15 9.41
CA ASN A 60 7.62 8.26 8.45
C ASN A 60 6.44 9.24 8.62
N VAL A 61 5.25 8.75 8.98
CA VAL A 61 4.10 9.63 9.28
C VAL A 61 4.37 10.50 10.51
N GLY A 62 4.91 9.90 11.58
CA GLY A 62 5.33 10.65 12.77
C GLY A 62 6.45 11.64 12.48
N LEU A 63 7.44 11.23 11.68
CA LEU A 63 8.54 12.09 11.25
C LEU A 63 8.07 13.30 10.45
N ILE A 64 7.16 13.12 9.50
CA ILE A 64 6.60 14.22 8.71
C ILE A 64 5.98 15.27 9.63
N ARG A 65 5.19 14.83 10.62
CA ARG A 65 4.55 15.72 11.58
C ARG A 65 5.56 16.49 12.44
N HIS A 66 6.52 15.79 13.04
CA HIS A 66 7.45 16.40 13.98
C HIS A 66 8.54 17.22 13.28
N LEU A 67 9.16 16.73 12.21
CA LEU A 67 10.19 17.47 11.47
C LEU A 67 9.66 18.72 10.75
N ALA A 68 8.36 18.79 10.48
CA ALA A 68 7.71 19.98 9.91
C ALA A 68 7.57 21.12 10.93
N GLN A 69 7.45 20.81 12.22
CA GLN A 69 7.29 21.79 13.30
C GLN A 69 8.61 22.33 13.82
N GLU A 70 9.69 21.56 13.68
CA GLU A 70 11.01 21.93 14.18
C GLU A 70 11.83 22.76 13.18
N GLU A 71 12.63 23.70 13.68
CA GLU A 71 13.57 24.46 12.86
C GLU A 71 14.75 23.61 12.40
N LYS A 72 15.29 23.90 11.21
CA LYS A 72 16.46 23.19 10.69
C LYS A 72 17.65 23.47 11.61
N GLY A 73 18.28 22.41 12.11
CA GLY A 73 19.46 22.52 12.99
C GLY A 73 19.15 22.60 14.48
N SER A 74 17.86 22.69 14.88
CA SER A 74 17.47 22.60 16.29
C SER A 74 17.86 21.24 16.86
N ALA A 75 18.18 21.18 18.16
CA ALA A 75 18.49 19.90 18.82
C ALA A 75 17.36 18.87 18.67
N GLN A 76 16.12 19.35 18.65
CA GLN A 76 14.92 18.54 18.50
C GLN A 76 14.76 18.00 17.08
N TYR A 77 15.05 18.80 16.04
CA TYR A 77 15.13 18.32 14.66
C TYR A 77 16.14 17.19 14.50
N ARG A 78 17.34 17.37 15.07
CA ARG A 78 18.40 16.33 15.05
C ARG A 78 17.94 15.06 15.74
N ALA A 79 17.31 15.19 16.90
CA ALA A 79 16.79 14.06 17.66
C ALA A 79 15.73 13.26 16.87
N TYR A 80 14.74 13.94 16.26
CA TYR A 80 13.72 13.26 15.45
C TYR A 80 14.30 12.62 14.18
N PHE A 81 15.24 13.28 13.50
CA PHE A 81 15.86 12.75 12.29
C PHE A 81 16.59 11.42 12.55
N TRP A 82 17.47 11.39 13.56
CA TRP A 82 18.24 10.20 13.88
C TRP A 82 17.41 9.11 14.57
N ALA A 83 16.44 9.49 15.42
CA ALA A 83 15.49 8.52 15.96
C ALA A 83 14.64 7.86 14.87
N GLY A 84 14.29 8.62 13.82
CA GLY A 84 13.60 8.12 12.64
C GLY A 84 14.38 7.05 11.89
N ILE A 85 15.65 7.34 11.57
CA ILE A 85 16.54 6.35 10.94
C ILE A 85 16.69 5.12 11.83
N PHE A 86 16.99 5.31 13.12
CA PHE A 86 17.16 4.22 14.07
C PHE A 86 15.92 3.32 14.13
N LEU A 87 14.72 3.89 14.29
CA LEU A 87 13.48 3.12 14.33
C LEU A 87 13.17 2.43 13.00
N ASN A 88 13.46 3.06 11.86
CA ASN A 88 13.26 2.43 10.54
C ASN A 88 14.15 1.20 10.38
N ILE A 89 15.42 1.29 10.79
CA ILE A 89 16.35 0.16 10.79
C ILE A 89 15.89 -0.90 11.79
N PHE A 90 15.53 -0.52 13.01
CA PHE A 90 15.09 -1.45 14.05
C PHE A 90 13.84 -2.23 13.63
N THR A 91 12.82 -1.56 13.10
CA THR A 91 11.60 -2.22 12.64
C THR A 91 11.83 -3.08 11.40
N PHE A 92 12.67 -2.64 10.47
CA PHE A 92 13.09 -3.47 9.35
C PHE A 92 13.79 -4.73 9.81
N LEU A 93 14.79 -4.64 10.69
CA LEU A 93 15.50 -5.79 11.22
C LEU A 93 14.56 -6.72 11.99
N GLY A 94 13.59 -6.18 12.73
CA GLY A 94 12.57 -6.97 13.42
C GLY A 94 11.70 -7.79 12.44
N VAL A 95 11.18 -7.16 11.39
CA VAL A 95 10.35 -7.85 10.38
C VAL A 95 11.17 -8.80 9.50
N ALA A 96 12.37 -8.38 9.07
CA ALA A 96 13.29 -9.22 8.33
C ALA A 96 13.73 -10.43 9.15
N GLY A 97 14.02 -10.24 10.44
CA GLY A 97 14.29 -11.32 11.39
C GLY A 97 13.11 -12.29 11.49
N ALA A 98 11.88 -11.79 11.62
CA ALA A 98 10.68 -12.64 11.62
C ALA A 98 10.51 -13.44 10.31
N ILE A 99 10.82 -12.83 9.16
CA ILE A 99 10.81 -13.53 7.86
C ILE A 99 11.86 -14.64 7.81
N LEU A 100 13.08 -14.37 8.31
CA LEU A 100 14.18 -15.34 8.35
C LEU A 100 13.96 -16.46 9.36
N LEU A 101 13.11 -16.27 10.38
CA LEU A 101 12.69 -17.34 11.29
C LEU A 101 11.72 -18.34 10.62
N PHE A 102 10.99 -17.90 9.59
CA PHE A 102 10.02 -18.73 8.86
C PHE A 102 10.27 -18.66 7.33
N PRO A 103 11.47 -19.03 6.85
CA PRO A 103 11.86 -18.82 5.46
C PRO A 103 11.05 -19.68 4.48
N SER A 104 10.60 -20.87 4.89
CA SER A 104 9.70 -21.71 4.09
C SER A 104 8.37 -21.01 3.83
N PHE A 105 7.81 -20.35 4.85
CA PHE A 105 6.54 -19.64 4.69
C PHE A 105 6.67 -18.40 3.79
N PHE A 106 7.76 -17.64 3.94
CA PHE A 106 7.89 -16.33 3.27
C PHE A 106 8.65 -16.35 1.96
N LEU A 107 9.59 -17.28 1.75
CA LEU A 107 10.57 -17.20 0.66
C LEU A 107 10.51 -18.37 -0.32
N GLU A 108 9.95 -19.51 0.07
CA GLU A 108 9.91 -20.75 -0.74
C GLU A 108 9.32 -20.53 -2.14
N ARG A 109 8.31 -19.64 -2.26
CA ARG A 109 7.61 -19.36 -3.52
C ARG A 109 8.43 -18.59 -4.54
N PHE A 110 9.50 -17.90 -4.12
CA PHE A 110 10.33 -17.13 -5.04
C PHE A 110 11.42 -17.99 -5.70
N GLY A 111 11.43 -19.30 -5.41
CA GLY A 111 12.25 -20.32 -6.04
C GLY A 111 13.60 -20.50 -5.35
N GLU A 112 14.12 -21.73 -5.41
CA GLU A 112 15.49 -22.01 -4.97
C GLU A 112 16.48 -21.12 -5.71
N GLN A 113 16.30 -20.81 -7.00
CA GLN A 113 17.23 -19.95 -7.75
C GLN A 113 17.45 -18.55 -7.15
N LEU A 114 16.45 -17.96 -6.47
CA LEU A 114 16.61 -16.67 -5.77
C LEU A 114 17.62 -16.78 -4.60
N LEU A 115 17.75 -17.98 -4.01
CA LEU A 115 18.59 -18.28 -2.83
C LEU A 115 19.81 -19.18 -3.15
N ALA A 116 19.76 -20.00 -4.20
CA ALA A 116 20.58 -21.18 -4.41
C ALA A 116 21.62 -21.02 -5.51
N GLN A 117 21.39 -20.18 -6.53
CA GLN A 117 22.42 -19.99 -7.57
C GLN A 117 23.67 -19.28 -7.03
N HIS A 118 23.59 -18.52 -5.93
CA HIS A 118 24.72 -17.76 -5.36
C HIS A 118 24.79 -17.75 -3.81
N GLY A 119 24.01 -18.57 -3.10
CA GLY A 119 24.08 -18.69 -1.63
C GLY A 119 23.89 -17.36 -0.87
N ALA A 120 24.69 -17.13 0.18
CA ALA A 120 24.63 -15.93 1.03
C ALA A 120 24.71 -14.59 0.26
N PHE A 121 25.31 -14.58 -0.94
CA PHE A 121 25.44 -13.38 -1.78
C PHE A 121 24.09 -12.87 -2.31
N SER A 122 23.13 -13.75 -2.65
CA SER A 122 21.81 -13.32 -3.14
C SER A 122 20.92 -12.79 -2.02
N SER A 123 20.97 -13.42 -0.83
CA SER A 123 20.26 -12.96 0.36
C SER A 123 20.81 -11.63 0.90
N GLY A 124 22.14 -11.45 0.87
CA GLY A 124 22.81 -10.20 1.22
C GLY A 124 22.44 -9.06 0.27
N MET A 125 22.40 -9.33 -1.04
CA MET A 125 21.95 -8.34 -2.04
C MET A 125 20.50 -7.92 -1.79
N LEU A 126 19.58 -8.87 -1.54
CA LEU A 126 18.19 -8.54 -1.20
C LEU A 126 18.12 -7.65 0.05
N GLY A 127 18.88 -7.98 1.10
CA GLY A 127 18.97 -7.16 2.31
C GLY A 127 19.44 -5.73 2.03
N VAL A 128 20.45 -5.57 1.18
CA VAL A 128 20.94 -4.24 0.76
C VAL A 128 19.89 -3.49 -0.05
N LEU A 129 19.21 -4.14 -1.00
CA LEU A 129 18.15 -3.51 -1.80
C LEU A 129 16.99 -3.06 -0.91
N PHE A 130 16.53 -3.91 0.00
CA PHE A 130 15.51 -3.52 0.98
C PHE A 130 15.95 -2.35 1.84
N PHE A 131 17.19 -2.35 2.31
CA PHE A 131 17.74 -1.24 3.08
C PHE A 131 17.75 0.07 2.26
N LEU A 132 18.16 0.01 0.99
CA LEU A 132 18.10 1.16 0.08
C LEU A 132 16.66 1.65 -0.16
N LEU A 133 15.69 0.74 -0.26
CA LEU A 133 14.28 1.08 -0.34
C LEU A 133 13.79 1.80 0.92
N LEU A 134 14.24 1.39 2.11
CA LEU A 134 13.90 2.09 3.36
C LEU A 134 14.46 3.50 3.37
N LEU A 135 15.72 3.67 2.94
CA LEU A 135 16.33 4.98 2.81
C LEU A 135 15.56 5.86 1.83
N HIS A 136 15.15 5.30 0.68
CA HIS A 136 14.28 5.99 -0.27
C HIS A 136 13.00 6.52 0.38
N LEU A 137 12.27 5.66 1.11
CA LEU A 137 11.04 6.03 1.80
C LEU A 137 11.29 7.10 2.88
N PHE A 138 12.36 6.95 3.66
CA PHE A 138 12.73 7.92 4.69
C PHE A 138 13.08 9.28 4.11
N PHE A 139 13.89 9.35 3.06
CA PHE A 139 14.28 10.62 2.44
C PHE A 139 13.10 11.32 1.77
N LEU A 140 12.17 10.59 1.16
CA LEU A 140 10.91 11.16 0.70
C LEU A 140 10.10 11.76 1.85
N ALA A 141 10.03 11.08 3.00
CA ALA A 141 9.35 11.60 4.19
C ALA A 141 10.00 12.90 4.72
N VAL A 142 11.35 12.97 4.75
CA VAL A 142 12.09 14.18 5.14
C VAL A 142 11.79 15.34 4.17
N LEU A 143 11.82 15.09 2.85
CA LEU A 143 11.52 16.11 1.85
C LEU A 143 10.07 16.60 1.97
N LEU A 144 9.13 15.70 2.25
CA LEU A 144 7.73 16.04 2.45
C LEU A 144 7.53 16.87 3.73
N ALA A 145 8.18 16.49 4.83
CA ALA A 145 8.16 17.25 6.09
C ALA A 145 8.65 18.69 5.91
N ARG A 146 9.67 18.88 5.07
CA ARG A 146 10.23 20.20 4.76
C ARG A 146 9.53 20.93 3.61
N GLN A 147 8.39 20.42 3.13
CA GLN A 147 7.64 20.99 2.01
C GLN A 147 8.50 21.19 0.75
N ALA A 148 9.54 20.37 0.57
CA ALA A 148 10.43 20.38 -0.60
C ALA A 148 9.80 19.62 -1.77
N LEU A 149 8.55 19.98 -2.13
CA LEU A 149 7.67 19.22 -3.01
C LEU A 149 8.26 18.99 -4.41
N ARG A 150 9.01 19.95 -4.97
CA ARG A 150 9.68 19.78 -6.26
C ARG A 150 10.71 18.63 -6.24
N ALA A 151 11.49 18.53 -5.16
CA ALA A 151 12.46 17.46 -5.00
C ALA A 151 11.79 16.11 -4.74
N TYR A 152 10.73 16.11 -3.91
CA TYR A 152 9.90 14.93 -3.67
C TYR A 152 9.31 14.37 -4.98
N VAL A 153 8.71 15.25 -5.79
CA VAL A 153 8.12 14.91 -7.09
C VAL A 153 9.19 14.45 -8.08
N GLY A 154 10.31 15.16 -8.17
CA GLY A 154 11.43 14.79 -9.04
C GLY A 154 11.98 13.40 -8.75
N ILE A 155 12.21 13.07 -7.47
CA ILE A 155 12.65 11.72 -7.06
C ILE A 155 11.56 10.69 -7.37
N SER A 156 10.29 10.98 -7.07
CA SER A 156 9.19 10.04 -7.33
C SER A 156 9.04 9.70 -8.83
N LEU A 157 9.18 10.71 -9.70
CA LEU A 157 9.18 10.54 -11.16
C LEU A 157 10.40 9.75 -11.61
N PHE A 158 11.59 10.08 -11.09
CA PHE A 158 12.81 9.33 -11.38
C PHE A 158 12.67 7.84 -11.00
N THR A 159 12.15 7.53 -9.81
CA THR A 159 11.88 6.15 -9.38
C THR A 159 10.93 5.43 -10.31
N SER A 160 9.86 6.11 -10.73
CA SER A 160 8.84 5.56 -11.62
C SER A 160 9.40 5.24 -13.00
N LEU A 161 10.21 6.14 -13.57
CA LEU A 161 10.87 5.97 -14.87
C LEU A 161 11.94 4.89 -14.83
N VAL A 162 12.83 4.91 -13.83
CA VAL A 162 13.89 3.90 -13.67
C VAL A 162 13.28 2.52 -13.46
N SER A 163 12.24 2.39 -12.64
CA SER A 163 11.57 1.11 -12.42
C SER A 163 10.98 0.55 -13.72
N VAL A 164 10.30 1.39 -14.53
CA VAL A 164 9.78 0.95 -15.83
C VAL A 164 10.89 0.61 -16.80
N ALA A 165 11.96 1.41 -16.90
CA ALA A 165 13.07 1.16 -17.79
C ALA A 165 13.81 -0.14 -17.46
N VAL A 166 14.07 -0.39 -16.17
CA VAL A 166 14.67 -1.65 -15.69
C VAL A 166 13.77 -2.84 -16.03
N MET A 167 12.46 -2.73 -15.77
CA MET A 167 11.53 -3.84 -16.08
C MET A 167 11.35 -4.07 -17.58
N TRP A 168 11.31 -3.01 -18.38
CA TRP A 168 11.25 -3.11 -19.85
C TRP A 168 12.43 -3.88 -20.41
N TRP A 169 13.64 -3.66 -19.86
CA TRP A 169 14.84 -4.38 -20.27
C TRP A 169 14.89 -5.82 -19.72
N ALA A 170 14.51 -6.02 -18.47
CA ALA A 170 14.66 -7.31 -17.78
C ALA A 170 13.62 -8.36 -18.19
N VAL A 171 12.35 -7.95 -18.28
CA VAL A 171 11.23 -8.87 -18.48
C VAL A 171 11.36 -9.56 -19.83
N GLY A 172 11.32 -10.89 -19.83
CA GLY A 172 11.49 -11.73 -21.03
C GLY A 172 12.93 -12.00 -21.44
N GLN A 173 13.92 -11.27 -20.88
CA GLN A 173 15.35 -11.50 -21.11
C GLN A 173 16.01 -12.29 -19.98
N VAL A 174 15.48 -12.19 -18.77
CA VAL A 174 15.96 -12.93 -17.60
C VAL A 174 14.87 -13.79 -16.98
N ASP A 175 15.26 -14.74 -16.14
CA ASP A 175 14.34 -15.58 -15.39
C ASP A 175 13.46 -14.76 -14.44
N LEU A 176 12.24 -15.25 -14.21
CA LEU A 176 11.24 -14.57 -13.39
C LEU A 176 11.73 -14.20 -11.98
N PRO A 177 12.43 -15.06 -11.21
CA PRO A 177 12.99 -14.66 -9.91
C PRO A 177 13.94 -13.46 -10.00
N LEU A 178 14.81 -13.43 -11.01
CA LEU A 178 15.75 -12.31 -11.20
C LEU A 178 15.01 -11.03 -11.60
N SER A 179 13.95 -11.12 -12.41
CA SER A 179 13.06 -9.99 -12.71
C SER A 179 12.41 -9.40 -11.46
N LEU A 180 12.07 -10.21 -10.44
CA LEU A 180 11.56 -9.70 -9.16
C LEU A 180 12.62 -8.93 -8.38
N VAL A 181 13.86 -9.44 -8.35
CA VAL A 181 14.99 -8.72 -7.73
C VAL A 181 15.26 -7.39 -8.43
N LEU A 182 15.24 -7.38 -9.77
CA LEU A 182 15.42 -6.16 -10.57
C LEU A 182 14.27 -5.17 -10.38
N PHE A 183 13.04 -5.65 -10.18
CA PHE A 183 11.90 -4.81 -9.79
C PHE A 183 12.14 -4.09 -8.45
N LEU A 184 12.67 -4.80 -7.46
CA LEU A 184 13.08 -4.19 -6.19
C LEU A 184 14.25 -3.21 -6.40
N ALA A 185 15.26 -3.58 -7.20
CA ALA A 185 16.42 -2.75 -7.47
C ALA A 185 16.04 -1.41 -8.13
N GLY A 186 15.15 -1.43 -9.14
CA GLY A 186 14.68 -0.22 -9.82
C GLY A 186 14.05 0.81 -8.87
N GLN A 187 13.34 0.35 -7.84
CA GLN A 187 12.79 1.22 -6.81
C GLN A 187 13.87 1.65 -5.79
N SER A 188 14.73 0.72 -5.40
CA SER A 188 15.72 0.90 -4.32
C SER A 188 16.85 1.86 -4.67
N ILE A 189 17.29 1.91 -5.94
CA ILE A 189 18.33 2.84 -6.43
C ILE A 189 17.98 4.31 -6.13
N SER A 190 16.69 4.61 -6.08
CA SER A 190 16.21 5.96 -5.75
C SER A 190 16.50 6.38 -4.30
N GLY A 191 16.92 5.46 -3.43
CA GLY A 191 17.41 5.76 -2.08
C GLY A 191 18.72 6.54 -2.11
N LEU A 192 19.65 6.17 -3.00
CA LEU A 192 20.92 6.88 -3.19
C LEU A 192 20.70 8.28 -3.74
N VAL A 193 19.79 8.41 -4.72
CA VAL A 193 19.40 9.71 -5.27
C VAL A 193 18.74 10.58 -4.18
N GLY A 194 17.85 10.00 -3.38
CA GLY A 194 17.23 10.67 -2.25
C GLY A 194 18.27 11.19 -1.24
N MET A 195 19.27 10.37 -0.91
CA MET A 195 20.38 10.75 -0.04
C MET A 195 21.13 11.96 -0.57
N GLY A 196 21.53 11.93 -1.85
CA GLY A 196 22.24 13.03 -2.51
C GLY A 196 21.44 14.33 -2.52
N VAL A 197 20.13 14.27 -2.82
CA VAL A 197 19.25 15.45 -2.86
C VAL A 197 19.02 16.05 -1.46
N VAL A 198 18.81 15.21 -0.44
CA VAL A 198 18.64 15.66 0.96
C VAL A 198 19.94 16.25 1.49
N GLY A 199 21.08 15.67 1.14
CA GLY A 199 22.42 16.20 1.45
C GLY A 199 22.67 17.56 0.79
N TYR A 200 22.44 17.68 -0.52
CA TYR A 200 22.59 18.93 -1.27
C TYR A 200 21.70 20.07 -0.71
N LYS A 201 20.50 19.73 -0.22
CA LYS A 201 19.59 20.70 0.41
C LYS A 201 19.94 21.06 1.87
N GLY A 202 21.03 20.53 2.41
CA GLY A 202 21.46 20.77 3.80
C GLY A 202 20.42 20.32 4.83
N LEU A 203 19.66 19.26 4.52
CA LEU A 203 18.61 18.74 5.40
C LEU A 203 19.12 17.67 6.37
N VAL A 204 20.31 17.13 6.12
CA VAL A 204 20.97 16.16 6.99
C VAL A 204 21.60 16.91 8.18
N PRO A 205 21.13 16.68 9.41
CA PRO A 205 21.74 17.30 10.58
C PRO A 205 23.07 16.62 10.95
N ALA A 206 23.83 17.29 11.84
CA ALA A 206 24.97 16.66 12.50
C ALA A 206 24.58 15.33 13.16
N VAL A 207 25.49 14.35 13.11
CA VAL A 207 25.27 12.99 13.64
C VAL A 207 25.00 13.05 15.14
N GLN A 208 23.94 12.38 15.58
CA GLN A 208 23.60 12.22 16.99
C GLN A 208 23.33 10.76 17.29
N LEU A 209 24.17 10.15 18.14
CA LEU A 209 24.04 8.74 18.55
C LEU A 209 23.11 8.56 19.76
N LYS A 210 23.04 9.56 20.65
CA LYS A 210 22.16 9.49 21.83
C LYS A 210 20.71 9.75 21.45
N MET A 211 19.89 8.70 21.55
CA MET A 211 18.45 8.78 21.30
C MET A 211 17.72 9.30 22.54
N ASN A 212 16.85 10.29 22.37
CA ASN A 212 15.99 10.75 23.45
C ASN A 212 14.80 9.77 23.61
N PRO A 213 14.61 9.15 24.79
CA PRO A 213 13.49 8.24 25.05
C PRO A 213 12.11 8.86 24.78
N GLU A 214 11.96 10.16 25.01
CA GLU A 214 10.71 10.88 24.76
C GLU A 214 10.39 10.95 23.26
N VAL A 215 11.41 11.21 22.43
CA VAL A 215 11.29 11.22 20.97
C VAL A 215 10.92 9.83 20.46
N LEU A 216 11.57 8.78 20.97
CA LEU A 216 11.23 7.39 20.64
C LEU A 216 9.79 7.05 21.04
N LYS A 217 9.34 7.49 22.21
CA LYS A 217 7.95 7.29 22.68
C LYS A 217 6.94 8.01 21.79
N ASN A 218 7.25 9.22 21.32
CA ASN A 218 6.37 9.97 20.44
C ASN A 218 6.23 9.31 19.07
N LEU A 219 7.33 8.84 18.47
CA LEU A 219 7.29 8.09 17.22
C LEU A 219 6.65 6.69 17.39
N GLY A 220 6.85 6.06 18.55
CA GLY A 220 6.28 4.75 18.89
C GLY A 220 4.75 4.71 18.86
N LYS A 221 4.05 5.83 19.13
CA LYS A 221 2.58 5.91 19.02
C LYS A 221 2.09 5.64 17.59
N PHE A 222 2.82 6.12 16.58
CA PHE A 222 2.49 5.87 15.17
C PHE A 222 2.79 4.43 14.77
N LEU A 223 3.81 3.81 15.36
CA LEU A 223 4.14 2.40 15.14
C LEU A 223 3.03 1.45 15.59
N VAL A 224 2.37 1.73 16.72
CA VAL A 224 1.26 0.87 17.20
C VAL A 224 0.11 0.82 16.17
N MET A 225 -0.24 1.95 15.56
CA MET A 225 -1.25 1.98 14.50
C MET A 225 -0.78 1.25 13.25
N ALA A 226 0.47 1.49 12.82
CA ALA A 226 1.05 0.82 11.66
C ALA A 226 1.14 -0.70 11.84
N LEU A 227 1.39 -1.18 13.06
CA LEU A 227 1.43 -2.60 13.39
C LEU A 227 0.06 -3.27 13.17
N SER A 228 -1.03 -2.58 13.53
CA SER A 228 -2.37 -3.10 13.25
C SER A 228 -2.65 -3.23 11.75
N THR A 229 -2.14 -2.30 10.92
CA THR A 229 -2.25 -2.39 9.46
C THR A 229 -1.34 -3.49 8.90
N LEU A 230 -0.12 -3.65 9.44
CA LEU A 230 0.79 -4.73 9.06
C LEU A 230 0.13 -6.09 9.29
N VAL A 231 -0.42 -6.33 10.48
CA VAL A 231 -1.01 -7.62 10.86
C VAL A 231 -2.40 -7.81 10.25
N GLY A 232 -3.30 -6.83 10.39
CA GLY A 232 -4.70 -6.94 9.99
C GLY A 232 -4.97 -6.76 8.49
N ALA A 233 -3.98 -6.26 7.74
CA ALA A 233 -4.09 -6.12 6.28
C ALA A 233 -2.95 -6.83 5.55
N LYS A 234 -1.69 -6.38 5.67
CA LYS A 234 -0.60 -6.87 4.79
C LYS A 234 -0.24 -8.34 5.02
N LEU A 235 -0.17 -8.77 6.27
CA LEU A 235 0.06 -10.17 6.62
C LEU A 235 -1.14 -11.03 6.23
N VAL A 236 -2.36 -10.54 6.44
CA VAL A 236 -3.59 -11.21 5.99
C VAL A 236 -3.58 -11.41 4.47
N ASP A 237 -3.25 -10.38 3.68
CA ASP A 237 -3.13 -10.49 2.22
C ASP A 237 -2.02 -11.47 1.81
N PHE A 238 -0.99 -11.63 2.63
CA PHE A 238 0.10 -12.58 2.39
C PHE A 238 -0.38 -14.01 2.61
N VAL A 239 -1.00 -14.25 3.78
CA VAL A 239 -1.55 -15.54 4.19
C VAL A 239 -2.62 -16.01 3.20
N VAL A 240 -3.58 -15.15 2.84
CA VAL A 240 -4.65 -15.50 1.88
C VAL A 240 -4.06 -15.88 0.53
N ARG A 241 -3.05 -15.16 0.04
CA ARG A 241 -2.40 -15.50 -1.22
C ARG A 241 -1.63 -16.82 -1.10
N GLU A 242 -0.93 -17.07 -0.01
CA GLU A 242 -0.25 -18.34 0.22
C GLU A 242 -1.23 -19.51 0.29
N MET A 243 -2.39 -19.34 0.93
CA MET A 243 -3.46 -20.34 0.92
C MET A 243 -4.00 -20.61 -0.50
N ALA A 244 -4.20 -19.55 -1.30
CA ALA A 244 -4.63 -19.69 -2.70
C ALA A 244 -3.59 -20.44 -3.55
N ILE A 245 -2.31 -20.10 -3.43
CA ILE A 245 -1.22 -20.76 -4.17
C ILE A 245 -1.14 -22.25 -3.81
N ARG A 246 -1.35 -22.60 -2.53
CA ARG A 246 -1.38 -24.01 -2.09
C ARG A 246 -2.55 -24.81 -2.68
N GLN A 247 -3.67 -24.16 -2.94
CA GLN A 247 -4.90 -24.82 -3.38
C GLN A 247 -5.07 -24.88 -4.90
N PHE A 248 -4.75 -23.81 -5.65
CA PHE A 248 -5.16 -23.61 -7.04
C PHE A 248 -3.99 -23.38 -8.03
N SER A 249 -2.77 -23.78 -7.70
CA SER A 249 -1.58 -23.46 -8.52
C SER A 249 -1.28 -21.96 -8.69
N LEU A 250 -0.11 -21.66 -9.25
CA LEU A 250 0.30 -20.27 -9.54
C LEU A 250 -0.45 -19.65 -10.72
N LEU A 251 -0.95 -20.47 -11.65
CA LEU A 251 -1.66 -19.99 -12.84
C LEU A 251 -3.05 -19.49 -12.47
N GLU A 252 -3.85 -20.32 -11.78
CA GLU A 252 -5.22 -19.93 -11.41
C GLU A 252 -5.21 -18.80 -10.37
N THR A 253 -4.27 -18.84 -9.41
CA THR A 253 -4.04 -17.70 -8.49
C THR A 253 -3.74 -16.41 -9.26
N GLY A 254 -3.08 -16.51 -10.41
CA GLY A 254 -2.73 -15.37 -11.27
C GLY A 254 -3.92 -14.72 -11.92
N LEU A 255 -4.92 -15.53 -12.30
CA LEU A 255 -6.20 -15.05 -12.79
C LEU A 255 -6.89 -14.20 -11.71
N TRP A 256 -7.02 -14.72 -10.49
CA TRP A 256 -7.58 -13.94 -9.37
C TRP A 256 -6.75 -12.69 -9.07
N GLN A 257 -5.43 -12.78 -9.04
CA GLN A 257 -4.56 -11.63 -8.77
C GLN A 257 -4.69 -10.54 -9.84
N SER A 258 -4.93 -10.89 -11.10
CA SER A 258 -5.18 -9.89 -12.15
C SER A 258 -6.42 -9.05 -11.83
N VAL A 259 -7.50 -9.69 -11.39
CA VAL A 259 -8.75 -9.02 -11.00
C VAL A 259 -8.56 -8.15 -9.75
N VAL A 260 -7.79 -8.62 -8.76
CA VAL A 260 -7.38 -7.81 -7.60
C VAL A 260 -6.53 -6.60 -8.02
N LYS A 261 -5.63 -6.75 -9.00
CA LYS A 261 -4.82 -5.63 -9.49
C LYS A 261 -5.64 -4.56 -10.21
N ILE A 262 -6.66 -4.97 -10.96
CA ILE A 262 -7.64 -4.03 -11.54
C ILE A 262 -8.34 -3.29 -10.39
N SER A 263 -8.78 -4.05 -9.38
CA SER A 263 -9.40 -3.48 -8.17
C SER A 263 -8.53 -2.43 -7.48
N ASP A 264 -7.27 -2.78 -7.20
CA ASP A 264 -6.30 -1.89 -6.55
C ASP A 264 -6.08 -0.61 -7.35
N SER A 265 -6.09 -0.69 -8.68
CA SER A 265 -5.79 0.44 -9.57
C SER A 265 -6.84 1.55 -9.46
N TYR A 266 -8.12 1.22 -9.58
CA TYR A 266 -9.17 2.24 -9.39
C TYR A 266 -9.36 2.58 -7.90
N THR A 267 -9.10 1.63 -6.99
CA THR A 267 -9.20 1.86 -5.54
C THR A 267 -8.17 2.90 -5.09
N MET A 268 -6.97 2.89 -5.67
CA MET A 268 -5.93 3.89 -5.42
C MET A 268 -6.41 5.30 -5.77
N VAL A 269 -7.03 5.49 -6.93
CA VAL A 269 -7.60 6.78 -7.35
C VAL A 269 -8.68 7.24 -6.36
N TYR A 270 -9.57 6.32 -5.95
CA TYR A 270 -10.60 6.59 -4.96
C TYR A 270 -10.03 7.04 -3.61
N ILE A 271 -9.02 6.33 -3.08
CA ILE A 271 -8.32 6.69 -1.84
C ILE A 271 -7.67 8.07 -1.96
N SER A 272 -7.04 8.39 -3.10
CA SER A 272 -6.44 9.71 -3.33
C SER A 272 -7.46 10.84 -3.25
N ILE A 273 -8.64 10.66 -3.85
CA ILE A 273 -9.72 11.65 -3.77
C ILE A 273 -10.22 11.80 -2.33
N LEU A 274 -10.46 10.68 -1.62
CA LEU A 274 -10.86 10.73 -0.21
C LEU A 274 -9.80 11.41 0.66
N GLY A 275 -8.52 11.12 0.44
CA GLY A 275 -7.42 11.73 1.19
C GLY A 275 -7.28 13.23 0.92
N MET A 276 -7.52 13.68 -0.31
CA MET A 276 -7.31 15.07 -0.71
C MET A 276 -8.51 15.97 -0.38
N VAL A 277 -9.74 15.48 -0.55
CA VAL A 277 -10.96 16.30 -0.45
C VAL A 277 -11.76 15.94 0.80
N TYR A 278 -12.02 14.66 1.02
CA TYR A 278 -12.92 14.23 2.07
C TYR A 278 -12.27 14.32 3.46
N TYR A 279 -11.08 13.76 3.64
CA TYR A 279 -10.35 13.68 4.90
C TYR A 279 -10.12 15.06 5.54
N PRO A 280 -9.59 16.09 4.83
CA PRO A 280 -9.36 17.40 5.46
C PRO A 280 -10.68 18.08 5.85
N LYS A 281 -11.74 17.88 5.07
CA LYS A 281 -13.05 18.49 5.33
C LYS A 281 -13.75 17.88 6.54
N ILE A 282 -13.75 16.55 6.68
CA ILE A 282 -14.30 15.91 7.88
C ILE A 282 -13.48 16.26 9.13
N ALA A 283 -12.16 16.41 9.01
CA ALA A 283 -11.30 16.82 10.13
C ALA A 283 -11.61 18.25 10.59
N ALA A 284 -11.86 19.17 9.66
CA ALA A 284 -12.25 20.55 9.97
C ALA A 284 -13.66 20.64 10.61
N LEU A 285 -14.58 19.74 10.24
CA LEU A 285 -15.96 19.71 10.74
C LEU A 285 -16.14 18.91 12.04
N LEU A 286 -15.09 18.24 12.54
CA LEU A 286 -15.12 17.49 13.80
C LEU A 286 -15.72 18.27 15.00
N PRO A 287 -15.40 19.57 15.22
CA PRO A 287 -15.94 20.32 16.35
C PRO A 287 -17.45 20.63 16.23
N THR A 288 -18.04 20.43 15.05
CA THR A 288 -19.43 20.77 14.72
C THR A 288 -20.20 19.52 14.28
N PRO A 289 -20.73 18.71 15.22
CA PRO A 289 -21.29 17.40 14.92
C PRO A 289 -22.43 17.41 13.88
N GLN A 290 -23.31 18.41 13.93
CA GLN A 290 -24.43 18.53 12.99
C GLN A 290 -23.95 18.80 11.55
N ALA A 291 -23.03 19.76 11.36
CA ALA A 291 -22.46 20.06 10.06
C ALA A 291 -21.64 18.89 9.50
N LEU A 292 -20.88 18.19 10.35
CA LEU A 292 -20.17 16.96 9.95
C LEU A 292 -21.15 15.90 9.47
N ARG A 293 -22.25 15.70 10.19
CA ARG A 293 -23.28 14.73 9.84
C ARG A 293 -23.93 15.03 8.49
N GLU A 294 -24.36 16.27 8.27
CA GLU A 294 -24.97 16.70 7.01
C GLU A 294 -24.01 16.53 5.84
N TYR A 295 -22.73 16.91 6.03
CA TYR A 295 -21.69 16.74 5.03
C TYR A 295 -21.46 15.27 4.68
N VAL A 296 -21.31 14.40 5.68
CA VAL A 296 -21.10 12.96 5.46
C VAL A 296 -22.31 12.34 4.76
N LYS A 297 -23.55 12.68 5.17
CA LYS A 297 -24.76 12.19 4.53
C LYS A 297 -24.84 12.62 3.06
N SER A 298 -24.52 13.88 2.76
CA SER A 298 -24.47 14.41 1.39
C SER A 298 -23.43 13.67 0.54
N ILE A 299 -22.19 13.57 1.03
CA ILE A 299 -21.12 12.83 0.34
C ILE A 299 -21.52 11.37 0.14
N PHE A 300 -22.07 10.70 1.14
CA PHE A 300 -22.50 9.30 1.02
C PHE A 300 -23.59 9.15 -0.06
N SER A 301 -24.59 10.05 -0.08
CA SER A 301 -25.68 10.01 -1.06
C SER A 301 -25.24 10.29 -2.49
N PHE A 302 -24.17 11.06 -2.69
CA PHE A 302 -23.62 11.36 -4.01
C PHE A 302 -22.58 10.33 -4.47
N LEU A 303 -21.65 9.98 -3.58
CA LEU A 303 -20.49 9.15 -3.90
C LEU A 303 -20.88 7.68 -4.09
N VAL A 304 -21.81 7.14 -3.29
CA VAL A 304 -22.19 5.73 -3.38
C VAL A 304 -22.83 5.39 -4.73
N PRO A 305 -23.83 6.15 -5.25
CA PRO A 305 -24.33 5.93 -6.60
C PRO A 305 -23.25 6.12 -7.67
N GLY A 306 -22.39 7.13 -7.53
CA GLY A 306 -21.30 7.38 -8.49
C GLY A 306 -20.30 6.22 -8.57
N VAL A 307 -19.91 5.65 -7.43
CA VAL A 307 -19.08 4.44 -7.36
C VAL A 307 -19.82 3.25 -7.96
N GLY A 308 -21.11 3.09 -7.67
CA GLY A 308 -21.94 2.02 -8.25
C GLY A 308 -21.97 2.08 -9.78
N VAL A 309 -22.25 3.25 -10.36
CA VAL A 309 -22.22 3.45 -11.82
C VAL A 309 -20.83 3.18 -12.40
N GLY A 310 -19.77 3.68 -11.76
CA GLY A 310 -18.40 3.45 -12.21
C GLY A 310 -18.04 1.96 -12.24
N LEU A 311 -18.36 1.21 -11.18
CA LEU A 311 -18.09 -0.22 -11.11
C LEU A 311 -19.00 -1.03 -12.05
N LEU A 312 -20.22 -0.58 -12.32
CA LEU A 312 -21.08 -1.17 -13.36
C LEU A 312 -20.49 -0.99 -14.76
N VAL A 313 -19.83 0.14 -15.04
CA VAL A 313 -19.09 0.33 -16.30
C VAL A 313 -17.91 -0.64 -16.39
N PHE A 314 -17.16 -0.84 -15.30
CA PHE A 314 -16.11 -1.85 -15.23
C PHE A 314 -16.64 -3.27 -15.45
N TRP A 315 -17.80 -3.59 -14.88
CA TRP A 315 -18.46 -4.88 -15.08
C TRP A 315 -18.87 -5.08 -16.54
N TRP A 316 -19.51 -4.08 -17.14
CA TRP A 316 -19.97 -4.14 -18.52
C TRP A 316 -18.81 -4.24 -19.53
N GLN A 317 -17.70 -3.55 -19.26
CA GLN A 317 -16.51 -3.50 -20.12
C GLN A 317 -15.36 -4.39 -19.59
N ARG A 318 -15.66 -5.40 -18.78
CA ARG A 318 -14.66 -6.24 -18.10
C ARG A 318 -13.65 -6.88 -19.05
N ASP A 319 -14.11 -7.37 -20.21
CA ASP A 319 -13.24 -8.03 -21.19
C ASP A 319 -12.22 -7.05 -21.79
N PHE A 320 -12.66 -5.81 -22.06
CA PHE A 320 -11.80 -4.74 -22.54
C PHE A 320 -10.72 -4.39 -21.50
N PHE A 321 -11.09 -4.21 -20.23
CA PHE A 321 -10.13 -3.85 -19.18
C PHE A 321 -9.12 -4.97 -18.90
N ILE A 322 -9.55 -6.23 -18.90
CA ILE A 322 -8.66 -7.38 -18.74
C ILE A 322 -7.62 -7.40 -19.89
N GLN A 323 -8.06 -7.30 -21.14
CA GLN A 323 -7.12 -7.32 -22.28
C GLN A 323 -6.20 -6.10 -22.31
N LEU A 324 -6.74 -4.91 -22.02
CA LEU A 324 -5.98 -3.66 -22.01
C LEU A 324 -4.86 -3.72 -20.96
N LEU A 325 -5.18 -4.10 -19.73
CA LEU A 325 -4.25 -4.07 -18.60
C LEU A 325 -3.37 -5.32 -18.50
N PHE A 326 -3.82 -6.46 -19.03
CA PHE A 326 -3.13 -7.75 -18.99
C PHE A 326 -2.99 -8.34 -20.39
N HIS A 327 -3.46 -9.56 -20.62
CA HIS A 327 -3.34 -10.28 -21.90
C HIS A 327 -4.61 -11.10 -22.14
N GLN A 328 -4.82 -11.60 -23.36
CA GLN A 328 -6.02 -12.37 -23.71
C GLN A 328 -6.18 -13.63 -22.84
N GLU A 329 -5.07 -14.24 -22.40
CA GLU A 329 -5.05 -15.39 -21.48
C GLU A 329 -5.74 -15.11 -20.15
N PHE A 330 -5.85 -13.85 -19.73
CA PHE A 330 -6.51 -13.46 -18.48
C PHE A 330 -8.03 -13.36 -18.60
N LEU A 331 -8.62 -13.55 -19.78
CA LEU A 331 -10.08 -13.58 -19.93
C LEU A 331 -10.74 -14.69 -19.12
N ALA A 332 -10.00 -15.75 -18.76
CA ALA A 332 -10.47 -16.76 -17.82
C ALA A 332 -10.77 -16.20 -16.42
N ALA A 333 -10.24 -15.03 -16.06
CA ALA A 333 -10.52 -14.34 -14.80
C ALA A 333 -11.82 -13.52 -14.82
N ARG A 334 -12.51 -13.44 -15.97
CA ARG A 334 -13.70 -12.60 -16.19
C ARG A 334 -14.75 -12.77 -15.11
N ASP A 335 -15.12 -14.01 -14.81
CA ASP A 335 -16.26 -14.30 -13.93
C ASP A 335 -15.92 -14.01 -12.45
N LEU A 336 -14.63 -14.00 -12.10
CA LEU A 336 -14.16 -13.56 -10.78
C LEU A 336 -14.47 -12.07 -10.52
N MET A 337 -14.62 -11.26 -11.58
CA MET A 337 -14.92 -9.83 -11.44
C MET A 337 -16.31 -9.57 -10.85
N ASP A 338 -17.26 -10.48 -10.97
CA ASP A 338 -18.63 -10.28 -10.50
C ASP A 338 -18.65 -10.04 -8.98
N TYR A 339 -18.07 -10.97 -8.22
CA TYR A 339 -17.97 -10.85 -6.77
C TYR A 339 -16.90 -9.85 -6.33
N GLN A 340 -15.81 -9.70 -7.10
CA GLN A 340 -14.78 -8.72 -6.77
C GLN A 340 -15.35 -7.30 -6.82
N LEU A 341 -16.05 -6.92 -7.89
CA LEU A 341 -16.65 -5.59 -8.06
C LEU A 341 -17.73 -5.32 -7.02
N LEU A 342 -18.54 -6.33 -6.66
CA LEU A 342 -19.50 -6.22 -5.56
C LEU A 342 -18.78 -5.93 -4.24
N GLY A 343 -17.72 -6.68 -3.93
CA GLY A 343 -16.92 -6.43 -2.73
C GLY A 343 -16.25 -5.06 -2.74
N ASP A 344 -15.85 -4.57 -3.91
CA ASP A 344 -15.23 -3.25 -4.05
C ASP A 344 -16.22 -2.10 -3.88
N PHE A 345 -17.46 -2.28 -4.35
CA PHE A 345 -18.55 -1.36 -4.04
C PHE A 345 -18.80 -1.26 -2.52
N LEU A 346 -18.88 -2.41 -1.85
CA LEU A 346 -19.08 -2.48 -0.39
C LEU A 346 -17.89 -1.86 0.37
N LYS A 347 -16.67 -2.17 -0.05
CA LYS A 347 -15.41 -1.63 0.50
C LYS A 347 -15.36 -0.11 0.42
N MET A 348 -15.57 0.43 -0.78
CA MET A 348 -15.49 1.88 -1.02
C MET A 348 -16.55 2.64 -0.23
N THR A 349 -17.77 2.09 -0.16
CA THR A 349 -18.87 2.65 0.63
C THR A 349 -18.52 2.65 2.12
N ALA A 350 -17.98 1.55 2.64
CA ALA A 350 -17.60 1.45 4.04
C ALA A 350 -16.45 2.41 4.42
N TRP A 351 -15.51 2.65 3.50
CA TRP A 351 -14.40 3.57 3.74
C TRP A 351 -14.83 5.01 3.97
N VAL A 352 -15.91 5.48 3.36
CA VAL A 352 -16.47 6.83 3.64
C VAL A 352 -16.73 7.00 5.14
N LEU A 353 -17.26 5.97 5.80
CA LEU A 353 -17.53 5.96 7.23
C LEU A 353 -16.27 5.64 8.05
N SER A 354 -15.46 4.69 7.61
CA SER A 354 -14.23 4.29 8.30
C SER A 354 -13.23 5.44 8.45
N TYR A 355 -13.18 6.38 7.49
CA TYR A 355 -12.34 7.58 7.58
C TYR A 355 -12.71 8.48 8.76
N ILE A 356 -13.98 8.47 9.20
CA ILE A 356 -14.42 9.22 10.38
C ILE A 356 -13.76 8.67 11.65
N VAL A 357 -13.66 7.34 11.77
CA VAL A 357 -12.97 6.67 12.90
C VAL A 357 -11.50 7.11 12.96
N THR A 358 -10.84 7.17 11.81
CA THR A 358 -9.45 7.61 11.67
C THR A 358 -9.28 9.06 12.10
N VAL A 359 -10.13 9.96 11.59
CA VAL A 359 -10.08 11.40 11.88
C VAL A 359 -10.42 11.72 13.34
N GLN A 360 -11.33 10.97 13.95
CA GLN A 360 -11.63 11.04 15.38
C GLN A 360 -10.50 10.47 16.27
N ALA A 361 -9.41 9.97 15.68
CA ALA A 361 -8.29 9.35 16.37
C ALA A 361 -8.71 8.24 17.36
N ARG A 362 -9.77 7.49 17.05
CA ARG A 362 -10.26 6.39 17.89
C ARG A 362 -9.41 5.14 17.69
N VAL A 363 -8.16 5.20 18.16
CA VAL A 363 -7.12 4.18 17.92
C VAL A 363 -7.57 2.76 18.28
N LYS A 364 -8.21 2.57 19.44
CA LYS A 364 -8.68 1.24 19.87
C LYS A 364 -9.69 0.64 18.90
N LEU A 365 -10.66 1.46 18.45
CA LEU A 365 -11.68 1.05 17.49
C LEU A 365 -11.06 0.76 16.13
N TYR A 366 -10.16 1.61 15.65
CA TYR A 366 -9.42 1.38 14.41
C TYR A 366 -8.69 0.03 14.44
N ILE A 367 -7.89 -0.22 15.48
CA ILE A 367 -7.14 -1.48 15.64
C ILE A 367 -8.10 -2.68 15.68
N PHE A 368 -9.17 -2.61 16.48
CA PHE A 368 -10.17 -3.68 16.56
C PHE A 368 -10.77 -3.99 15.18
N THR A 369 -11.22 -2.97 14.45
CA THR A 369 -11.84 -3.16 13.13
C THR A 369 -10.87 -3.75 12.10
N GLN A 370 -9.59 -3.35 12.13
CA GLN A 370 -8.56 -3.89 11.24
C GLN A 370 -8.30 -5.38 11.53
N LEU A 371 -8.06 -5.72 12.80
CA LEU A 371 -7.75 -7.09 13.20
C LEU A 371 -8.96 -8.01 13.02
N ALA A 372 -10.15 -7.59 13.45
CA ALA A 372 -11.38 -8.38 13.30
C ALA A 372 -11.72 -8.61 11.83
N SER A 373 -11.58 -7.58 10.98
CA SER A 373 -11.76 -7.70 9.53
C SER A 373 -10.75 -8.64 8.89
N GLY A 374 -9.49 -8.60 9.35
CA GLY A 374 -8.43 -9.49 8.89
C GLY A 374 -8.70 -10.96 9.24
N VAL A 375 -9.03 -11.25 10.50
CA VAL A 375 -9.39 -12.61 10.95
C VAL A 375 -10.62 -13.13 10.21
N LEU A 376 -11.65 -12.30 10.08
CA LEU A 376 -12.85 -12.64 9.32
C LEU A 376 -12.50 -13.01 7.88
N TYR A 377 -11.61 -12.25 7.23
CA TYR A 377 -11.23 -12.54 5.85
C TYR A 377 -10.52 -13.89 5.70
N VAL A 378 -9.54 -14.18 6.56
CA VAL A 378 -8.83 -15.47 6.54
C VAL A 378 -9.80 -16.63 6.79
N ALA A 379 -10.71 -16.49 7.75
CA ALA A 379 -11.71 -17.51 8.06
C ALA A 379 -12.67 -17.75 6.89
N LEU A 380 -13.16 -16.68 6.25
CA LEU A 380 -14.03 -16.78 5.08
C LEU A 380 -13.30 -17.43 3.91
N VAL A 381 -12.05 -17.05 3.65
CA VAL A 381 -11.24 -17.67 2.60
C VAL A 381 -11.03 -19.17 2.86
N ALA A 382 -10.65 -19.54 4.09
CA ALA A 382 -10.45 -20.94 4.47
C ALA A 382 -11.73 -21.79 4.29
N TRP A 383 -12.90 -21.19 4.52
CA TRP A 383 -14.19 -21.86 4.40
C TRP A 383 -14.75 -21.90 2.98
N LEU A 384 -14.60 -20.82 2.21
CA LEU A 384 -15.24 -20.66 0.90
C LEU A 384 -14.41 -21.22 -0.26
N MET A 385 -13.08 -21.22 -0.18
CA MET A 385 -12.24 -21.79 -1.25
C MET A 385 -12.54 -23.27 -1.53
N PRO A 386 -12.71 -24.16 -0.52
CA PRO A 386 -13.07 -25.55 -0.78
C PRO A 386 -14.47 -25.72 -1.40
N LEU A 387 -15.38 -24.76 -1.19
CA LEU A 387 -16.79 -24.83 -1.63
C LEU A 387 -17.00 -24.27 -3.04
N PHE A 388 -16.37 -23.12 -3.34
CA PHE A 388 -16.58 -22.35 -4.56
C PHE A 388 -15.34 -22.34 -5.48
N GLY A 389 -14.28 -23.06 -5.11
CA GLY A 389 -13.01 -23.01 -5.84
C GLY A 389 -12.39 -21.61 -5.81
N LEU A 390 -11.83 -21.18 -6.94
CA LEU A 390 -11.16 -19.88 -7.06
C LEU A 390 -12.10 -18.69 -6.80
N GLU A 391 -13.39 -18.82 -7.13
CA GLU A 391 -14.42 -17.81 -6.84
C GLU A 391 -14.62 -17.57 -5.32
N GLY A 392 -14.25 -18.54 -4.49
CA GLY A 392 -14.31 -18.40 -3.04
C GLY A 392 -13.50 -17.21 -2.51
N LEU A 393 -12.43 -16.80 -3.21
CA LEU A 393 -11.59 -15.64 -2.85
C LEU A 393 -12.34 -14.29 -3.01
N PRO A 394 -12.86 -13.93 -4.19
CA PRO A 394 -13.63 -12.69 -4.34
C PRO A 394 -14.97 -12.73 -3.59
N VAL A 395 -15.59 -13.91 -3.40
CA VAL A 395 -16.78 -14.04 -2.53
C VAL A 395 -16.44 -13.73 -1.07
N ALA A 396 -15.32 -14.25 -0.55
CA ALA A 396 -14.85 -13.93 0.79
C ALA A 396 -14.57 -12.43 0.96
N HIS A 397 -13.99 -11.79 -0.07
CA HIS A 397 -13.78 -10.35 -0.11
C HIS A 397 -15.11 -9.58 -0.04
N ALA A 398 -16.12 -9.98 -0.83
CA ALA A 398 -17.43 -9.35 -0.82
C ALA A 398 -18.13 -9.47 0.54
N ILE A 399 -18.14 -10.67 1.14
CA ILE A 399 -18.75 -10.89 2.45
C ILE A 399 -18.01 -10.12 3.54
N ARG A 400 -16.67 -10.13 3.54
CA ARG A 400 -15.83 -9.36 4.48
C ARG A 400 -16.23 -7.89 4.47
N TYR A 401 -16.30 -7.28 3.29
CA TYR A 401 -16.63 -5.86 3.18
C TYR A 401 -18.12 -5.56 3.38
N GLY A 402 -19.01 -6.51 3.11
CA GLY A 402 -20.42 -6.42 3.50
C GLY A 402 -20.60 -6.33 5.01
N VAL A 403 -19.97 -7.25 5.77
CA VAL A 403 -19.95 -7.21 7.24
C VAL A 403 -19.30 -5.92 7.74
N TYR A 404 -18.17 -5.53 7.14
CA TYR A 404 -17.47 -4.29 7.49
C TYR A 404 -18.34 -3.04 7.29
N LEU A 405 -19.10 -2.98 6.19
CA LEU A 405 -20.04 -1.89 5.90
C LEU A 405 -21.19 -1.87 6.92
N VAL A 406 -21.83 -3.01 7.18
CA VAL A 406 -22.93 -3.11 8.16
C VAL A 406 -22.47 -2.64 9.54
N PHE A 407 -21.28 -3.05 9.97
CA PHE A 407 -20.69 -2.59 11.23
C PHE A 407 -20.54 -1.05 11.26
N HIS A 408 -20.03 -0.45 10.19
CA HIS A 408 -19.85 1.01 10.12
C HIS A 408 -21.18 1.76 10.03
N LEU A 409 -22.16 1.23 9.28
CA LEU A 409 -23.51 1.80 9.24
C LEU A 409 -24.19 1.76 10.61
N TYR A 410 -24.02 0.67 11.36
CA TYR A 410 -24.52 0.56 12.73
C TYR A 410 -23.83 1.58 13.65
N LEU A 411 -22.51 1.67 13.60
CA LEU A 411 -21.72 2.61 14.41
C LEU A 411 -22.10 4.06 14.15
N PHE A 412 -22.35 4.42 12.88
CA PHE A 412 -22.73 5.77 12.45
C PHE A 412 -24.21 5.90 12.12
N ARG A 413 -25.09 5.07 12.70
CA ARG A 413 -26.54 5.10 12.42
C ARG A 413 -27.18 6.46 12.72
N SER A 414 -26.66 7.16 13.74
CA SER A 414 -27.09 8.52 14.07
C SER A 414 -26.80 9.51 12.95
N TYR A 415 -25.93 9.21 11.99
CA TYR A 415 -25.69 10.11 10.86
C TYR A 415 -26.85 10.07 9.86
N PHE A 416 -27.55 8.94 9.77
CA PHE A 416 -28.61 8.72 8.79
C PHE A 416 -30.02 8.85 9.39
N PHE A 417 -30.21 8.43 10.65
CA PHE A 417 -31.54 8.17 11.20
C PHE A 417 -32.03 9.10 12.32
N SER A 418 -31.20 9.97 12.93
CA SER A 418 -31.74 10.93 13.92
C SER A 418 -32.38 12.15 13.24
N ALA A 419 -33.63 12.47 13.54
CA ALA A 419 -34.20 13.78 13.19
C ALA A 419 -33.48 14.89 13.98
#